data_AF-A0A5N3WJH6-F1
#
_entry.id   AF-A0A5N3WJH6-F1
#
_cell.length_a   1.000
_cell.length_b   1.000
_cell.length_c   1.000
_cell.angle_alpha   90.00
_cell.angle_beta   90.00
_cell.angle_gamma   90.00
#
_symmetry.space_group_name_H-M   'P 1'
#
loop_
_entity.id
_entity.type
_entity.pdbx_description
1 polymer ?
#
loop_
_entity_poly.entity_id
_entity_poly.type
_entity_poly.pdbx_seq_one_letter_code
_entity_poly.pdbx_strand_id
1 'polypeptide(L)'
;VLSIRSAVNKEPWSPGPNGLEGLTGWDLRPQTLGSKIGSPSDCETKAECPSWSLSGCSPTVLVDVQETEPVMQEEIFGPILPIVNVRSLGQAIDFINRREKPLALYVFSKSSQVVKRVLAQTSSGGFCGNDGFMHLTLASLPFGGVGSSGMGSYHGKFSFDTFSHHRACLLRPAGLEKIYAIRYPPHTPRNLRVLLMAMGTRSCSCTLL
;
A
#
# COMPACT_ATOMS: atom_id res chain seq x y z
N VAL A 1 -7.36 0.14 7.43
CA VAL A 1 -7.34 1.07 6.26
C VAL A 1 -7.17 2.49 6.78
N LEU A 2 -5.97 3.04 6.67
CA LEU A 2 -5.67 4.40 7.11
C LEU A 2 -5.94 5.36 5.93
N SER A 3 -7.07 6.06 5.96
CA SER A 3 -7.39 7.09 4.95
C SER A 3 -6.88 8.44 5.45
N ILE A 4 -5.69 8.85 5.01
CA ILE A 4 -5.14 10.17 5.37
C ILE A 4 -5.69 11.20 4.38
N ARG A 5 -6.66 11.99 4.84
CA ARG A 5 -7.18 13.12 4.08
C ARG A 5 -6.26 14.33 4.33
N SER A 6 -5.38 14.63 3.36
CA SER A 6 -4.59 15.86 3.38
C SER A 6 -5.53 17.06 3.21
N ALA A 7 -5.73 17.85 4.27
CA ALA A 7 -6.53 19.07 4.29
C ALA A 7 -5.83 20.24 3.56
N VAL A 8 -5.53 20.10 2.26
CA VAL A 8 -4.79 21.11 1.48
C VAL A 8 -5.68 21.93 0.54
N ASN A 9 -7.00 21.76 0.51
CA ASN A 9 -7.88 22.77 -0.07
C ASN A 9 -9.29 22.73 0.55
N LYS A 10 -9.62 23.78 1.32
CA LYS A 10 -10.99 24.10 1.70
C LYS A 10 -11.68 24.74 0.49
N GLU A 11 -12.39 23.94 -0.29
CA GLU A 11 -13.41 24.44 -1.22
C GLU A 11 -14.67 23.59 -0.98
N PRO A 12 -15.83 24.20 -0.67
CA PRO A 12 -17.06 23.47 -0.38
C PRO A 12 -17.56 22.74 -1.63
N TRP A 13 -17.93 21.47 -1.46
CA TRP A 13 -18.54 20.66 -2.50
C TRP A 13 -20.00 21.07 -2.68
N SER A 14 -20.33 21.64 -3.83
CA SER A 14 -21.71 21.95 -4.24
C SER A 14 -22.23 20.81 -5.14
N PRO A 15 -23.33 20.12 -4.81
CA PRO A 15 -23.92 19.13 -5.69
C PRO A 15 -24.66 19.80 -6.87
N GLY A 16 -24.41 19.30 -8.09
CA GLY A 16 -25.07 19.73 -9.32
C GLY A 16 -26.49 19.18 -9.48
N PRO A 17 -27.30 19.74 -10.39
CA PRO A 17 -28.76 19.76 -10.29
C PRO A 17 -29.46 18.60 -11.02
N ASN A 18 -28.97 17.37 -10.96
CA ASN A 18 -29.66 16.24 -11.59
C ASN A 18 -29.81 15.07 -10.62
N GLY A 19 -31.03 14.97 -10.06
CA GLY A 19 -31.45 13.92 -9.15
C GLY A 19 -31.46 12.54 -9.79
N LEU A 20 -30.75 11.62 -9.15
CA LEU A 20 -31.04 10.19 -9.16
C LEU A 20 -30.95 9.75 -7.69
N GLU A 21 -32.07 9.92 -6.99
CA GLU A 21 -32.27 9.39 -5.64
C GLU A 21 -32.49 7.88 -5.73
N GLY A 22 -31.61 7.12 -5.06
CA GLY A 22 -31.79 5.69 -4.86
C GLY A 22 -30.43 5.00 -4.66
N LEU A 23 -30.22 4.46 -3.45
CA LEU A 23 -29.16 3.51 -3.04
C LEU A 23 -27.94 4.02 -2.23
N THR A 24 -27.99 5.17 -1.56
CA THR A 24 -26.95 5.55 -0.59
C THR A 24 -27.51 6.21 0.67
N GLY A 25 -28.29 5.46 1.44
CA GLY A 25 -28.70 5.87 2.79
C GLY A 25 -27.55 5.70 3.79
N TRP A 26 -26.50 6.53 3.69
CA TRP A 26 -25.56 6.73 4.79
C TRP A 26 -26.13 7.86 5.66
N ASP A 27 -26.75 7.52 6.79
CA ASP A 27 -27.18 8.49 7.81
C ASP A 27 -25.92 9.10 8.45
N LEU A 28 -25.41 10.19 7.85
CA LEU A 28 -24.25 10.95 8.33
C LEU A 28 -24.66 11.93 9.43
N ARG A 29 -25.25 11.44 10.52
CA ARG A 29 -25.35 12.23 11.75
C ARG A 29 -23.98 12.27 12.45
N PRO A 30 -23.34 13.44 12.62
CA PRO A 30 -22.08 13.52 13.34
C PRO A 30 -22.33 13.25 14.82
N GLN A 31 -21.95 12.06 15.29
CA GLN A 31 -21.81 11.81 16.72
C GLN A 31 -20.50 12.47 17.18
N THR A 32 -20.60 13.68 17.71
CA THR A 32 -19.51 14.33 18.43
C THR A 32 -19.32 13.62 19.77
N LEU A 33 -18.63 12.48 19.78
CA LEU A 33 -18.16 11.91 21.03
C LEU A 33 -16.93 12.72 21.48
N GLY A 34 -17.21 13.76 22.27
CA GLY A 34 -16.17 14.48 22.99
C GLY A 34 -15.38 13.53 23.88
N SER A 35 -14.08 13.80 23.99
CA SER A 35 -13.13 13.12 24.87
C SER A 35 -13.60 13.15 26.34
N LYS A 36 -14.45 12.19 26.71
CA LYS A 36 -14.75 11.77 28.07
C LYS A 36 -15.15 10.31 28.03
N ILE A 37 -14.21 9.43 28.34
CA ILE A 37 -14.56 8.13 28.92
C ILE A 37 -15.11 8.44 30.31
N GLY A 38 -16.41 8.73 30.35
CA GLY A 38 -17.21 8.86 31.56
C GLY A 38 -17.78 7.51 31.96
N SER A 39 -18.00 7.33 33.26
CA SER A 39 -18.53 6.16 33.95
C SER A 39 -19.76 5.48 33.29
N PRO A 40 -20.04 4.20 33.62
CA PRO A 40 -20.94 3.33 32.86
C PRO A 40 -22.46 3.58 33.06
N SER A 41 -22.91 4.83 33.20
CA SER A 41 -24.31 5.11 33.57
C SER A 41 -25.18 5.80 32.51
N ASP A 42 -24.63 6.29 31.39
CA ASP A 42 -25.41 7.15 30.48
C ASP A 42 -25.72 6.47 29.13
N CYS A 43 -26.12 5.20 29.18
CA CYS A 43 -26.81 4.50 28.08
C CYS A 43 -28.30 4.38 28.40
N GLU A 44 -29.02 5.50 28.44
CA GLU A 44 -30.47 5.46 28.60
C GLU A 44 -31.16 6.55 27.79
N THR A 45 -31.39 6.27 26.50
CA THR A 45 -32.70 6.53 25.89
C THR A 45 -32.89 5.74 24.59
N LYS A 46 -33.48 4.55 24.76
CA LYS A 46 -34.32 3.78 23.82
C LYS A 46 -33.71 3.32 22.48
N ALA A 47 -33.05 2.16 22.53
CA ALA A 47 -33.37 1.05 21.64
C ALA A 47 -33.03 -0.25 22.38
N GLU A 48 -34.05 -1.05 22.69
CA GLU A 48 -33.87 -2.42 23.16
C GLU A 48 -33.15 -3.21 22.05
N CYS A 49 -31.89 -3.59 22.25
CA CYS A 49 -31.22 -4.57 21.40
C CYS A 49 -31.48 -5.97 21.98
N PRO A 50 -32.26 -6.84 21.31
CA PRO A 50 -32.51 -8.17 21.81
C PRO A 50 -31.24 -9.02 21.75
N SER A 51 -31.10 -9.95 22.69
CA SER A 51 -29.91 -10.79 22.93
C SER A 51 -29.53 -11.78 21.82
N TRP A 52 -30.11 -11.67 20.62
CA TRP A 52 -29.79 -12.45 19.43
C TRP A 52 -29.23 -11.61 18.27
N SER A 53 -29.07 -10.29 18.44
CA SER A 53 -28.42 -9.43 17.44
C SER A 53 -26.90 -9.63 17.43
N LEU A 54 -26.47 -10.81 17.01
CA LEU A 54 -25.09 -11.03 16.58
C LEU A 54 -24.81 -10.09 15.39
N SER A 55 -23.82 -9.22 15.59
CA SER A 55 -22.98 -8.67 14.51
C SER A 55 -23.55 -7.52 13.66
N GLY A 56 -24.13 -6.49 14.28
CA GLY A 56 -24.52 -5.26 13.60
C GLY A 56 -23.74 -4.04 14.09
N CYS A 57 -22.42 -3.98 13.91
CA CYS A 57 -21.71 -2.71 14.12
C CYS A 57 -22.08 -1.75 12.99
N SER A 58 -22.74 -0.64 13.31
CA SER A 58 -23.01 0.43 12.34
C SER A 58 -21.70 1.06 11.88
N PRO A 59 -21.59 1.47 10.60
CA PRO A 59 -20.45 2.25 10.15
C PRO A 59 -20.28 3.52 10.99
N THR A 60 -19.09 3.67 11.56
CA THR A 60 -18.78 4.73 12.53
C THR A 60 -17.57 5.50 12.06
N VAL A 61 -17.68 6.83 12.01
CA VAL A 61 -16.56 7.72 11.68
C VAL A 61 -16.13 8.45 12.95
N LEU A 62 -14.85 8.34 13.30
CA LEU A 62 -14.27 9.07 14.42
C LEU A 62 -13.46 10.24 13.89
N VAL A 63 -13.71 11.43 14.41
CA VAL A 63 -13.02 12.67 14.01
C VAL A 63 -12.11 13.16 15.13
N ASP A 64 -11.02 13.84 14.77
CA ASP A 64 -10.04 14.42 15.70
C ASP A 64 -9.40 13.39 16.65
N VAL A 65 -9.17 12.18 16.14
CA VAL A 65 -8.55 11.08 16.88
C VAL A 65 -7.07 11.34 17.10
N GLN A 66 -6.60 11.13 18.34
CA GLN A 66 -5.18 11.25 18.67
C GLN A 66 -4.41 9.98 18.32
N GLU A 67 -3.14 10.14 17.95
CA GLU A 67 -2.25 9.02 17.60
C GLU A 67 -2.11 7.99 18.73
N THR A 68 -2.16 8.44 19.98
CA THR A 68 -2.02 7.59 21.19
C THR A 68 -3.27 6.81 21.56
N GLU A 69 -4.40 7.03 20.88
CA GLU A 69 -5.64 6.32 21.19
C GLU A 69 -5.58 4.85 20.76
N PRO A 70 -6.20 3.91 21.51
CA PRO A 70 -6.15 2.48 21.20
C PRO A 70 -6.61 2.13 19.78
N VAL A 71 -7.60 2.85 19.25
CA VAL A 71 -8.13 2.67 17.89
C VAL A 71 -7.07 2.91 16.80
N MET A 72 -5.99 3.61 17.13
CA MET A 72 -4.88 3.91 16.21
C MET A 72 -3.65 3.03 16.44
N GLN A 73 -3.62 2.20 17.48
CA GLN A 73 -2.48 1.33 17.80
C GLN A 73 -2.55 -0.04 17.11
N GLU A 74 -3.77 -0.53 16.86
CA GLU A 74 -4.02 -1.84 16.28
C GLU A 74 -4.85 -1.75 15.00
N GLU A 75 -4.91 -2.86 14.26
CA GLU A 75 -5.72 -2.93 13.06
C GLU A 75 -7.20 -3.13 13.41
N ILE A 76 -8.04 -2.19 12.96
CA ILE A 76 -9.44 -2.07 13.38
C ILE A 76 -10.30 -3.26 12.92
N PHE A 77 -10.04 -3.83 11.74
CA PHE A 77 -10.80 -4.94 11.10
C PHE A 77 -12.34 -4.89 11.20
N GLY A 78 -12.90 -3.71 11.44
CA GLY A 78 -14.31 -3.47 11.70
C GLY A 78 -14.78 -2.16 11.07
N PRO A 79 -16.06 -1.84 11.16
CA PRO A 79 -16.67 -0.72 10.44
C PRO A 79 -16.44 0.63 11.14
N ILE A 80 -15.21 0.87 11.62
CA ILE A 80 -14.79 2.11 12.27
C ILE A 80 -13.73 2.78 11.39
N LEU A 81 -13.93 4.05 11.07
CA LEU A 81 -13.02 4.86 10.25
C LEU A 81 -12.52 6.07 11.05
N PRO A 82 -11.32 6.00 11.66
CA PRO A 82 -10.72 7.16 12.31
C PRO A 82 -10.13 8.12 11.29
N ILE A 83 -10.36 9.42 11.51
CA ILE A 83 -9.83 10.52 10.71
C ILE A 83 -8.82 11.27 11.56
N VAL A 84 -7.56 11.24 11.12
CA VAL A 84 -6.46 12.01 11.71
C VAL A 84 -6.17 13.24 10.86
N ASN A 85 -6.27 14.41 11.49
CA ASN A 85 -5.99 15.69 10.83
C ASN A 85 -4.49 15.99 10.86
N VAL A 86 -3.92 16.21 9.68
CA VAL A 86 -2.51 16.58 9.48
C VAL A 86 -2.40 17.96 8.87
N ARG A 87 -1.40 18.75 9.28
CA ARG A 87 -1.21 20.15 8.88
C ARG A 87 -0.55 20.28 7.52
N SER A 88 0.19 19.28 7.08
CA SER A 88 0.91 19.32 5.81
C SER A 88 1.12 17.92 5.23
N LEU A 89 1.41 17.87 3.93
CA LEU A 89 1.78 16.64 3.23
C LEU A 89 3.02 15.98 3.83
N GLY A 90 4.02 16.77 4.24
CA GLY A 90 5.23 16.25 4.89
C GLY A 90 4.89 15.52 6.18
N GLN A 91 4.05 16.13 7.02
CA GLN A 91 3.60 15.50 8.26
C GLN A 91 2.82 14.20 8.01
N ALA A 92 2.01 14.14 6.94
CA ALA A 92 1.32 12.93 6.53
C ALA A 92 2.29 11.80 6.16
N ILE A 93 3.31 12.11 5.36
CA ILE A 93 4.34 11.15 4.94
C ILE A 93 5.14 10.67 6.15
N ASP A 94 5.56 11.58 7.03
CA ASP A 94 6.27 11.24 8.26
C ASP A 94 5.41 10.37 9.18
N PHE A 95 4.11 10.65 9.26
CA PHE A 95 3.16 9.85 10.04
C PHE A 95 3.05 8.41 9.51
N ILE A 96 3.01 8.22 8.19
CA ILE A 96 3.00 6.89 7.57
C ILE A 96 4.33 6.17 7.84
N ASN A 97 5.46 6.85 7.64
CA ASN A 97 6.79 6.24 7.71
C ASN A 97 7.23 5.89 9.13
N ARG A 98 6.65 6.50 10.17
CA ARG A 98 6.88 6.11 11.58
C ARG A 98 6.21 4.79 11.97
N ARG A 99 5.29 4.29 11.15
CA ARG A 99 4.52 3.07 11.40
C ARG A 99 5.02 1.93 10.53
N GLU A 100 4.58 0.73 10.87
CA GLU A 100 4.83 -0.44 10.06
C GLU A 100 4.24 -0.31 8.66
N LYS A 101 4.93 -0.90 7.68
CA LYS A 101 4.58 -0.76 6.26
C LYS A 101 3.21 -1.40 5.99
N PRO A 102 2.21 -0.61 5.55
CA PRO A 102 0.87 -1.13 5.34
C PRO A 102 0.79 -1.98 4.08
N LEU A 103 -0.21 -2.87 4.05
CA LEU A 103 -0.51 -3.68 2.87
C LEU A 103 -0.96 -2.81 1.69
N ALA A 104 -1.77 -1.78 1.94
CA ALA A 104 -2.24 -0.87 0.91
C ALA A 104 -2.19 0.59 1.38
N LEU A 105 -1.75 1.49 0.49
CA LEU A 105 -1.78 2.93 0.69
C LEU A 105 -2.66 3.61 -0.36
N TYR A 106 -3.58 4.45 0.10
CA TYR A 106 -4.53 5.19 -0.74
C TYR A 106 -4.28 6.69 -0.63
N VAL A 107 -4.18 7.38 -1.76
CA VAL A 107 -3.94 8.82 -1.82
C VAL A 107 -4.97 9.48 -2.72
N PHE A 108 -5.77 10.39 -2.17
CA PHE A 108 -6.74 11.17 -2.93
C PHE A 108 -6.25 12.62 -3.08
N SER A 109 -5.96 13.03 -4.30
CA SER A 109 -5.51 14.39 -4.63
C SER A 109 -5.73 14.71 -6.11
N LYS A 110 -6.15 15.96 -6.39
CA LYS A 110 -6.21 16.50 -7.77
C LYS A 110 -4.82 16.79 -8.34
N SER A 111 -3.81 17.00 -7.49
CA SER A 111 -2.43 17.28 -7.91
C SER A 111 -1.64 15.99 -8.09
N SER A 112 -1.21 15.73 -9.33
CA SER A 112 -0.36 14.58 -9.66
C SER A 112 1.00 14.63 -8.97
N GLN A 113 1.52 15.83 -8.70
CA GLN A 113 2.78 16.01 -7.97
C GLN A 113 2.66 15.50 -6.52
N VAL A 114 1.52 15.72 -5.87
CA VAL A 114 1.26 15.22 -4.52
C VAL A 114 1.23 13.68 -4.52
N VAL A 115 0.49 13.07 -5.46
CA VAL A 115 0.40 11.60 -5.56
C VAL A 115 1.78 10.98 -5.81
N LYS A 116 2.55 11.52 -6.77
CA LYS A 116 3.90 11.05 -7.08
C LYS A 116 4.85 11.20 -5.89
N ARG A 117 4.73 12.30 -5.14
CA ARG A 117 5.56 12.54 -3.96
C ARG A 117 5.27 11.52 -2.85
N VAL A 118 4.01 11.23 -2.56
CA VAL A 118 3.67 10.21 -1.55
C VAL A 118 4.17 8.84 -1.99
N LEU A 119 3.94 8.47 -3.26
CA LEU A 119 4.43 7.21 -3.82
C LEU A 119 5.95 7.06 -3.70
N ALA A 120 6.71 8.12 -3.99
CA ALA A 120 8.17 8.08 -3.95
C ALA A 120 8.75 8.10 -2.52
N GLN A 121 8.01 8.64 -1.54
CA GLN A 121 8.50 8.85 -0.17
C GLN A 121 7.92 7.87 0.86
N THR A 122 7.14 6.87 0.44
CA THR A 122 6.55 5.86 1.31
C THR A 122 6.75 4.45 0.76
N SER A 123 6.55 3.43 1.59
CA SER A 123 6.67 2.01 1.20
C SER A 123 5.42 1.26 1.67
N SER A 124 4.78 0.53 0.75
CA SER A 124 3.57 -0.26 0.99
C SER A 124 3.52 -1.45 0.03
N GLY A 125 2.64 -2.42 0.30
CA GLY A 125 2.44 -3.56 -0.61
C GLY A 125 1.81 -3.15 -1.94
N GLY A 126 0.69 -2.41 -1.87
CA GLY A 126 -0.01 -1.83 -3.01
C GLY A 126 -0.26 -0.33 -2.82
N PHE A 127 -0.31 0.41 -3.93
CA PHE A 127 -0.59 1.84 -3.94
C PHE A 127 -1.70 2.16 -4.94
N CYS A 128 -2.68 2.97 -4.51
CA CYS A 128 -3.69 3.53 -5.41
C CYS A 128 -3.82 5.05 -5.21
N GLY A 129 -3.76 5.77 -6.33
CA GLY A 129 -4.10 7.19 -6.38
C GLY A 129 -5.54 7.38 -6.85
N ASN A 130 -6.31 8.20 -6.14
CA ASN A 130 -7.68 8.59 -6.46
C ASN A 130 -8.71 7.45 -6.55
N ASP A 131 -8.37 6.27 -6.06
CA ASP A 131 -9.27 5.12 -6.00
C ASP A 131 -8.89 4.20 -4.83
N GLY A 132 -9.85 3.38 -4.39
CA GLY A 132 -9.70 2.40 -3.33
C GLY A 132 -9.97 0.98 -3.83
N PHE A 133 -9.29 -0.01 -3.27
CA PHE A 133 -9.49 -1.45 -3.55
C PHE A 133 -9.26 -1.95 -4.99
N MET A 134 -9.31 -1.11 -6.02
CA MET A 134 -9.28 -1.54 -7.42
C MET A 134 -7.99 -2.25 -7.86
N HIS A 135 -6.84 -2.00 -7.22
CA HIS A 135 -5.62 -2.75 -7.53
C HIS A 135 -5.75 -4.26 -7.26
N LEU A 136 -6.70 -4.68 -6.42
CA LEU A 136 -6.97 -6.09 -6.11
C LEU A 136 -7.63 -6.84 -7.27
N THR A 137 -8.35 -6.13 -8.15
CA THR A 137 -9.11 -6.77 -9.24
C THR A 137 -8.26 -6.99 -10.49
N LEU A 138 -7.09 -6.36 -10.56
CA LEU A 138 -6.20 -6.40 -11.71
C LEU A 138 -5.24 -7.59 -11.64
N ALA A 139 -5.55 -8.67 -12.38
CA ALA A 139 -4.71 -9.88 -12.47
C ALA A 139 -3.29 -9.64 -13.01
N SER A 140 -3.07 -8.50 -13.66
CA SER A 140 -1.77 -8.06 -14.17
C SER A 140 -0.88 -7.39 -13.12
N LEU A 141 -1.41 -7.07 -11.93
CA LEU A 141 -0.65 -6.48 -10.83
C LEU A 141 -0.34 -7.53 -9.76
N PRO A 142 0.89 -7.55 -9.23
CA PRO A 142 1.22 -8.41 -8.10
C PRO A 142 0.51 -7.88 -6.85
N PHE A 143 -0.16 -8.77 -6.13
CA PHE A 143 -0.72 -8.48 -4.82
C PHE A 143 0.10 -9.18 -3.74
N GLY A 144 0.60 -8.40 -2.78
CA GLY A 144 1.50 -8.89 -1.74
C GLY A 144 1.90 -7.78 -0.78
N GLY A 145 2.38 -8.17 0.40
CA GLY A 145 2.86 -7.26 1.43
C GLY A 145 4.36 -6.99 1.34
N VAL A 146 4.83 -6.07 2.18
CA VAL A 146 6.25 -5.78 2.37
C VAL A 146 6.53 -5.50 3.85
N GLY A 147 7.56 -6.15 4.41
CA GLY A 147 7.89 -6.02 5.82
C GLY A 147 6.80 -6.66 6.69
N SER A 148 6.29 -5.92 7.68
CA SER A 148 5.28 -6.44 8.61
C SER A 148 3.91 -6.74 7.97
N SER A 149 3.63 -6.22 6.77
CA SER A 149 2.43 -6.59 6.00
C SER A 149 2.56 -7.90 5.22
N GLY A 150 3.76 -8.51 5.16
CA GLY A 150 3.99 -9.80 4.54
C GLY A 150 5.20 -9.83 3.59
N MET A 151 5.35 -10.97 2.90
CA MET A 151 6.38 -11.18 1.88
C MET A 151 5.82 -11.96 0.69
N GLY A 152 6.50 -11.83 -0.45
CA GLY A 152 6.08 -12.45 -1.71
C GLY A 152 4.87 -11.76 -2.32
N SER A 153 4.45 -12.26 -3.47
CA SER A 153 3.27 -11.77 -4.17
C SER A 153 2.61 -12.89 -4.94
N TYR A 154 1.32 -12.72 -5.19
CA TYR A 154 0.53 -13.61 -6.03
C TYR A 154 -0.36 -12.76 -6.94
N HIS A 155 -1.29 -13.43 -7.62
CA HIS A 155 -2.23 -12.93 -8.64
C HIS A 155 -1.77 -13.21 -10.07
N GLY A 156 -2.69 -13.67 -10.92
CA GLY A 156 -2.42 -13.98 -12.33
C GLY A 156 -1.12 -14.78 -12.55
N LYS A 157 -0.20 -14.21 -13.35
CA LYS A 157 1.11 -14.81 -13.62
C LYS A 157 1.98 -14.92 -12.37
N PHE A 158 1.89 -13.97 -11.44
CA PHE A 158 2.70 -13.98 -10.21
C PHE A 158 2.36 -15.18 -9.32
N SER A 159 1.09 -15.62 -9.29
CA SER A 159 0.74 -16.89 -8.63
C SER A 159 1.48 -18.07 -9.26
N PHE A 160 1.50 -18.15 -10.59
CA PHE A 160 2.19 -19.23 -11.29
C PHE A 160 3.68 -19.21 -10.97
N ASP A 161 4.33 -18.05 -11.04
CA ASP A 161 5.76 -17.90 -10.73
C ASP A 161 6.06 -18.26 -9.26
N THR A 162 5.20 -17.86 -8.31
CA THR A 162 5.36 -18.14 -6.88
C THR A 162 5.21 -19.62 -6.54
N PHE A 163 4.31 -20.34 -7.21
CA PHE A 163 4.08 -21.77 -6.98
C PHE A 163 4.85 -22.68 -7.95
N SER A 164 5.72 -22.12 -8.79
CA SER A 164 6.54 -22.87 -9.75
C SER A 164 8.02 -22.78 -9.40
N HIS A 165 8.76 -23.84 -9.73
CA HIS A 165 10.21 -23.83 -9.65
C HIS A 165 10.82 -23.48 -11.01
N HIS A 166 11.44 -22.30 -11.12
CA HIS A 166 12.13 -21.85 -12.34
C HIS A 166 13.48 -22.57 -12.49
N ARG A 167 13.48 -23.72 -13.17
CA ARG A 167 14.68 -24.51 -13.44
C ARG A 167 15.56 -23.85 -14.52
N ALA A 168 16.76 -23.43 -14.14
CA ALA A 168 17.78 -22.97 -15.08
C ALA A 168 18.40 -24.16 -15.84
N CYS A 169 18.38 -24.11 -17.16
CA CYS A 169 18.97 -25.12 -18.04
C CYS A 169 19.94 -24.45 -19.03
N LEU A 170 21.18 -24.92 -19.08
CA LEU A 170 22.19 -24.48 -20.04
C LEU A 170 22.63 -25.67 -20.88
N LEU A 171 22.31 -25.64 -22.19
CA LEU A 171 22.80 -26.62 -23.15
C LEU A 171 23.96 -26.00 -23.93
N ARG A 172 25.12 -26.65 -23.92
CA ARG A 172 26.34 -26.20 -24.60
C ARG A 172 26.66 -27.16 -25.75
N PRO A 173 26.89 -26.65 -26.98
CA PRO A 173 27.33 -27.52 -28.07
C PRO A 173 28.73 -28.05 -27.78
N ALA A 174 28.96 -29.32 -28.10
CA ALA A 174 30.29 -29.90 -28.06
C ALA A 174 31.16 -29.28 -29.17
N GLY A 175 32.40 -28.91 -28.86
CA GLY A 175 33.39 -28.51 -29.88
C GLY A 175 33.95 -27.08 -29.81
N LEU A 176 33.48 -26.22 -28.89
CA LEU A 176 33.99 -24.85 -28.71
C LEU A 176 34.99 -24.71 -27.54
N GLU A 177 35.49 -25.83 -27.02
CA GLU A 177 36.42 -25.87 -25.86
C GLU A 177 37.69 -25.05 -26.06
N LYS A 178 38.21 -24.95 -27.29
CA LYS A 178 39.39 -24.12 -27.60
C LYS A 178 39.12 -22.61 -27.43
N ILE A 179 37.90 -22.16 -27.71
CA ILE A 179 37.49 -20.76 -27.50
C ILE A 179 37.29 -20.51 -26.01
N TYR A 180 36.82 -21.52 -25.28
CA TYR A 180 36.68 -21.47 -23.83
C TYR A 180 38.01 -21.64 -23.08
N ALA A 181 39.13 -21.89 -23.77
CA ALA A 181 40.44 -22.13 -23.16
C ALA A 181 40.92 -20.96 -22.27
N ILE A 182 40.43 -19.74 -22.51
CA ILE A 182 40.69 -18.57 -21.68
C ILE A 182 40.26 -18.74 -20.22
N ARG A 183 39.31 -19.65 -19.94
CA ARG A 183 38.84 -19.98 -18.59
C ARG A 183 39.75 -20.96 -17.85
N TYR A 184 40.59 -21.71 -18.56
CA TYR A 184 41.47 -22.72 -17.98
C TYR A 184 42.86 -22.13 -17.66
N PRO A 185 43.54 -22.61 -16.61
CA PRO A 185 44.95 -22.27 -16.34
C PRO A 185 45.90 -22.77 -17.45
N PRO A 186 47.09 -22.16 -17.65
CA PRO A 186 47.64 -21.01 -16.93
C PRO A 186 47.15 -19.65 -17.48
N HIS A 187 46.80 -18.74 -16.57
CA HIS A 187 46.36 -17.39 -16.94
C HIS A 187 47.56 -16.47 -17.21
N THR A 188 47.97 -16.36 -18.47
CA THR A 188 48.95 -15.34 -18.88
C THR A 188 48.37 -13.93 -18.68
N PRO A 189 49.21 -12.89 -18.46
CA PRO A 189 48.73 -11.51 -18.29
C PRO A 189 47.80 -11.04 -19.43
N ARG A 190 48.02 -11.55 -20.65
CA ARG A 190 47.16 -11.29 -21.81
C ARG A 190 45.78 -11.96 -21.68
N ASN A 191 45.73 -13.26 -21.34
CA ASN A 191 44.48 -14.00 -21.18
C ASN A 191 43.67 -13.45 -20.00
N LEU A 192 44.33 -13.12 -18.89
CA LEU A 192 43.69 -12.52 -17.72
C LEU A 192 43.09 -11.15 -18.06
N ARG A 193 43.81 -10.30 -18.80
CA ARG A 193 43.30 -9.00 -19.25
C ARG A 193 42.08 -9.14 -20.16
N VAL A 194 42.08 -10.10 -21.08
CA VAL A 194 40.93 -10.37 -21.96
C VAL A 194 39.75 -10.93 -21.18
N LEU A 195 39.99 -11.85 -20.23
CA LEU A 195 38.96 -12.41 -19.36
C LEU A 195 38.32 -11.33 -18.47
N LEU A 196 39.13 -10.47 -17.84
CA LEU A 196 38.66 -9.35 -17.03
C LEU A 196 37.93 -8.29 -17.87
N MET A 197 38.33 -8.07 -19.12
CA MET A 197 37.56 -7.21 -20.03
C MET A 197 36.23 -7.85 -20.46
N ALA A 198 36.19 -9.17 -20.62
CA ALA A 198 34.99 -9.91 -21.02
C ALA A 198 33.99 -10.09 -19.86
N MET A 199 34.48 -10.30 -18.63
CA MET A 199 33.67 -10.38 -17.41
C MET A 199 33.42 -9.01 -16.78
N GLY A 200 34.20 -8.01 -17.17
CA GLY A 200 34.01 -6.63 -16.75
C GLY A 200 32.66 -6.16 -17.21
N THR A 201 31.75 -5.96 -16.26
CA THR A 201 30.47 -5.31 -16.51
C THR A 201 30.77 -3.96 -17.13
N ARG A 202 30.48 -3.81 -18.43
CA ARG A 202 30.29 -2.46 -18.97
C ARG A 202 29.11 -1.92 -18.21
N SER A 203 29.37 -1.05 -17.24
CA SER A 203 28.36 -0.17 -16.67
C SER A 203 27.90 0.73 -17.81
N CYS A 204 27.01 0.21 -18.67
CA CYS A 204 26.13 1.04 -19.45
C CYS A 204 25.24 1.72 -18.43
N SER A 205 25.66 2.91 -18.01
CA SER A 205 24.79 3.89 -17.37
C SER A 205 23.76 4.36 -18.40
N CYS A 206 22.89 3.45 -18.85
CA CYS A 206 21.66 3.80 -19.50
C CYS A 206 20.61 3.81 -18.41
N THR A 207 20.55 4.96 -17.72
CA THR A 207 19.37 5.34 -16.96
C THR A 207 18.21 5.32 -17.95
N LEU A 208 17.34 4.33 -17.82
CA LEU A 208 16.01 4.36 -18.45
C LEU A 208 15.29 5.59 -17.88
N LEU A 209 15.14 6.60 -18.73
CA LEU A 209 14.17 7.68 -18.61
C LEU A 209 12.76 7.15 -18.88
#